data_AF-A0A8H7QA66-F1
#
_entry.id   AF-A0A8H7QA66-F1
#
_cell.length_a   1.000
_cell.length_b   1.000
_cell.length_c   1.000
_cell.angle_alpha   90.00
_cell.angle_beta   90.00
_cell.angle_gamma   90.00
#
_symmetry.space_group_name_H-M   'P 1'
#
loop_
_entity.id
_entity.type
_entity.pdbx_description
1 polymer ?
#
loop_
_entity_poly.entity_id
_entity_poly.type
_entity_poly.pdbx_seq_one_letter_code
_entity_poly.pdbx_strand_id
1 'polypeptide(L)'
;MSQQNYQQTPQQPPLKSVSLPQRYPQIVHNPYQNISSVAGSTDTLQSTLPSASPRPSQHQPYPNPQTAQYPPMSAQDHPHLESRNGRHSNKGKEIYTYHAPWPVYAMDWSKAPTEKGGFRLALGSFIEEHENKLQIVTRSDLVDDMYASQHSDFAVLAETDSYYPITKVLWEPYKGKHRTDLLATTGDILRLWELVDSPSYGSNTIGGRGSGENPNGCPQKLVKKSELMNVKQTDFSAPLTSFDWNVTDPSLVVTSSIDTTCTVWNVETNQAKTQLIAHDKDVYDVAFMHGTADIFASVGADGSVRMFDLRSLEHSTILYETPQPTNNVVGGPAGGGPAPLLRLEFNRMEHHLLATFHMDSMSVQILDIRFPSTPVTELVKSHNASVNCISWAPHDSGQICTGGDDSQVLVWDLNLAANNSSPTTSTTNRSSHHRQSYHNGHPQMQRHISDPILAYSAESEINSLCWNQGLTEWIGVGFGKTVQALRV
;
A
#
# COMPACT_ATOMS: atom_id res chain seq x y z
N MET A 1 61.28 24.35 -34.05
CA MET A 1 61.55 23.77 -32.71
C MET A 1 60.48 24.30 -31.77
N SER A 2 59.37 23.57 -31.72
CA SER A 2 58.13 23.91 -31.00
C SER A 2 58.15 23.24 -29.63
N GLN A 3 58.10 24.04 -28.55
CA GLN A 3 58.01 23.54 -27.19
C GLN A 3 56.55 23.19 -26.85
N GLN A 4 56.34 21.95 -26.41
CA GLN A 4 55.06 21.42 -25.94
C GLN A 4 54.82 21.87 -24.49
N ASN A 5 53.73 22.61 -24.27
CA ASN A 5 53.18 22.88 -22.94
C ASN A 5 52.33 21.67 -22.50
N TYR A 6 52.75 21.00 -21.42
CA TYR A 6 51.93 20.03 -20.70
C TYR A 6 50.95 20.79 -19.78
N GLN A 7 49.66 20.77 -20.12
CA GLN A 7 48.59 21.16 -19.20
C GLN A 7 48.36 20.05 -18.17
N GLN A 8 48.55 20.38 -16.89
CA GLN A 8 48.17 19.53 -15.77
C GLN A 8 46.64 19.54 -15.62
N THR A 9 46.04 18.35 -15.63
CA THR A 9 44.64 18.10 -15.26
C THR A 9 44.40 18.45 -13.79
N PRO A 10 43.34 19.20 -13.42
CA PRO A 10 43.02 19.44 -12.02
C PRO A 10 42.54 18.14 -11.36
N GLN A 11 43.21 17.75 -10.27
CA GLN A 11 42.81 16.64 -9.41
C GLN A 11 41.48 16.99 -8.70
N GLN A 12 40.50 16.09 -8.81
CA GLN A 12 39.27 16.16 -8.01
C GLN A 12 39.60 16.06 -6.51
N PRO A 13 38.99 16.88 -5.64
CA PRO A 13 39.11 16.68 -4.20
C PRO A 13 38.42 15.36 -3.79
N PRO A 14 38.91 14.67 -2.75
CA PRO A 14 38.32 13.41 -2.32
C PRO A 14 36.87 13.62 -1.86
N LEU A 15 35.98 12.72 -2.33
CA LEU A 15 34.59 12.62 -1.88
C LEU A 15 34.58 12.49 -0.36
N LYS A 16 34.08 13.53 0.31
CA LYS A 16 33.70 13.42 1.72
C LYS A 16 32.46 12.51 1.76
N SER A 17 32.58 11.37 2.44
CA SER A 17 31.44 10.55 2.84
C SER A 17 30.52 11.40 3.71
N VAL A 18 29.41 11.89 3.16
CA VAL A 18 28.37 12.55 3.94
C VAL A 18 27.28 11.53 4.24
N SER A 19 27.13 11.22 5.51
CA SER A 19 26.07 10.39 6.08
C SER A 19 24.69 10.89 5.64
N LEU A 20 23.93 10.02 4.95
CA LEU A 20 22.51 10.22 4.67
C LEU A 20 21.73 10.28 5.99
N PRO A 21 20.71 11.14 6.12
CA PRO A 21 19.86 11.16 7.30
C PRO A 21 19.09 9.83 7.41
N GLN A 22 19.33 9.11 8.50
CA GLN A 22 18.50 8.01 8.96
C GLN A 22 17.09 8.53 9.25
N ARG A 23 16.10 8.08 8.48
CA ARG A 23 14.72 7.70 8.87
C ARG A 23 13.84 7.72 7.63
N TYR A 24 13.82 6.60 6.91
CA TYR A 24 12.60 6.19 6.21
C TYR A 24 11.61 5.72 7.30
N PRO A 25 10.30 6.03 7.23
CA PRO A 25 9.34 5.44 8.15
C PRO A 25 9.30 3.93 7.89
N GLN A 26 10.07 3.22 8.71
CA GLN A 26 9.95 1.80 8.96
C GLN A 26 8.60 1.56 9.63
N ILE A 27 7.70 0.88 8.93
CA ILE A 27 6.70 0.02 9.56
C ILE A 27 7.46 -1.28 9.84
N VAL A 28 8.27 -1.28 10.90
CA VAL A 28 8.64 -2.45 11.74
C VAL A 28 9.16 -1.86 13.06
N HIS A 29 8.39 -2.05 14.14
CA HIS A 29 8.92 -1.92 15.50
C HIS A 29 9.72 -3.20 15.80
N ASN A 30 11.00 -3.08 16.15
CA ASN A 30 11.71 -4.19 16.81
C ASN A 30 12.13 -3.73 18.22
N PRO A 31 11.68 -4.41 19.30
CA PRO A 31 12.05 -4.07 20.66
C PRO A 31 13.40 -4.73 21.02
N TYR A 32 14.12 -4.09 21.94
CA TYR A 32 15.33 -4.53 22.67
C TYR A 32 16.72 -4.03 22.23
N GLN A 33 17.27 -3.28 23.19
CA GLN A 33 18.66 -3.20 23.67
C GLN A 33 19.67 -2.25 23.00
N ASN A 34 19.81 -1.11 23.68
CA ASN A 34 21.04 -0.38 23.96
C ASN A 34 22.28 -1.29 24.09
N ILE A 35 23.27 -1.09 23.21
CA ILE A 35 24.70 -1.26 23.52
C ILE A 35 25.46 -0.08 22.92
N SER A 36 26.14 0.64 23.81
CA SER A 36 27.01 1.79 23.54
C SER A 36 28.41 1.35 23.09
N SER A 37 28.97 2.01 22.07
CA SER A 37 30.42 2.07 21.80
C SER A 37 30.80 3.50 21.38
N VAL A 38 31.32 4.31 22.31
CA VAL A 38 32.75 4.69 22.46
C VAL A 38 33.35 5.34 21.21
N ALA A 39 33.43 6.68 21.23
CA ALA A 39 34.51 7.45 20.62
C ALA A 39 34.98 8.47 21.66
N GLY A 40 36.27 8.41 21.99
CA GLY A 40 36.88 9.20 23.05
C GLY A 40 37.23 10.62 22.62
N SER A 41 37.12 11.53 23.57
CA SER A 41 38.02 12.67 23.67
C SER A 41 38.01 13.16 25.12
N THR A 42 39.20 13.53 25.53
CA THR A 42 39.68 13.92 26.85
C THR A 42 38.96 15.14 27.41
N ASP A 43 38.56 15.08 28.67
CA ASP A 43 39.02 16.07 29.66
C ASP A 43 38.70 15.63 31.09
N THR A 44 39.75 15.61 31.89
CA THR A 44 39.80 15.35 33.33
C THR A 44 39.24 16.51 34.11
N LEU A 45 38.31 16.29 35.05
CA LEU A 45 38.24 17.02 36.33
C LEU A 45 37.44 16.22 37.38
N GLN A 46 37.95 16.24 38.62
CA GLN A 46 37.59 15.41 39.77
C GLN A 46 36.23 15.72 40.40
N SER A 47 35.60 14.69 41.00
CA SER A 47 35.33 14.56 42.44
C SER A 47 33.92 14.07 42.85
N THR A 48 33.94 13.12 43.82
CA THR A 48 32.90 12.73 44.79
C THR A 48 31.68 11.89 44.36
N LEU A 49 31.71 10.60 44.74
CA LEU A 49 30.54 9.75 45.02
C LEU A 49 30.14 9.93 46.50
N PRO A 50 28.87 9.67 46.85
CA PRO A 50 28.64 8.50 47.69
C PRO A 50 27.51 7.57 47.20
N SER A 51 27.76 6.30 47.49
CA SER A 51 26.93 5.12 47.33
C SER A 51 25.70 5.08 48.24
N ALA A 52 24.54 4.69 47.72
CA ALA A 52 23.50 4.03 48.51
C ALA A 52 22.59 3.18 47.60
N SER A 53 22.66 1.86 47.79
CA SER A 53 21.66 0.90 47.31
C SER A 53 20.48 0.85 48.30
N PRO A 54 19.27 0.53 47.83
CA PRO A 54 18.54 -0.54 48.50
C PRO A 54 17.82 -1.53 47.56
N ARG A 55 17.61 -2.72 48.15
CA ARG A 55 16.97 -3.95 47.65
C ARG A 55 15.48 -3.79 47.24
N PRO A 56 14.95 -4.76 46.46
CA PRO A 56 13.56 -4.78 46.01
C PRO A 56 12.60 -5.34 47.08
N SER A 57 11.40 -4.78 47.15
CA SER A 57 10.27 -5.25 47.97
C SER A 57 9.24 -6.00 47.11
N GLN A 58 8.70 -7.07 47.67
CA GLN A 58 7.64 -7.94 47.12
C GLN A 58 6.23 -7.45 47.49
N HIS A 59 5.26 -7.84 46.64
CA HIS A 59 3.81 -8.10 46.85
C HIS A 59 2.74 -6.99 46.74
N GLN A 60 2.01 -7.02 45.59
CA GLN A 60 0.54 -7.23 45.34
C GLN A 60 -0.55 -6.28 45.96
N PRO A 61 -1.85 -6.23 45.51
CA PRO A 61 -2.60 -7.01 44.47
C PRO A 61 -3.78 -6.32 43.66
N TYR A 62 -4.40 -7.11 42.73
CA TYR A 62 -5.77 -7.09 42.12
C TYR A 62 -6.19 -6.09 41.00
N PRO A 63 -7.27 -6.35 40.21
CA PRO A 63 -7.77 -7.59 39.58
C PRO A 63 -8.01 -7.45 38.04
N ASN A 64 -8.16 -8.59 37.37
CA ASN A 64 -8.30 -8.77 35.92
C ASN A 64 -9.76 -8.52 35.43
N PRO A 65 -10.02 -7.75 34.35
CA PRO A 65 -11.27 -7.84 33.62
C PRO A 65 -11.16 -8.79 32.42
N GLN A 66 -12.26 -9.50 32.19
CA GLN A 66 -12.43 -10.63 31.28
C GLN A 66 -12.04 -10.32 29.82
N THR A 67 -11.17 -11.15 29.26
CA THR A 67 -10.94 -11.26 27.81
C THR A 67 -12.14 -11.96 27.16
N ALA A 68 -12.84 -11.25 26.28
CA ALA A 68 -13.76 -11.88 25.33
C ALA A 68 -12.93 -12.59 24.26
N GLN A 69 -12.80 -13.91 24.38
CA GLN A 69 -12.24 -14.76 23.35
C GLN A 69 -13.30 -14.98 22.26
N TYR A 70 -13.06 -14.44 21.06
CA TYR A 70 -13.76 -14.89 19.86
C TYR A 70 -13.10 -16.17 19.34
N PRO A 71 -13.86 -17.13 18.80
CA PRO A 71 -13.31 -18.42 18.41
C PRO A 71 -12.44 -18.30 17.16
N PRO A 72 -11.24 -18.90 17.14
CA PRO A 72 -10.44 -19.04 15.93
C PRO A 72 -11.07 -20.13 15.04
N MET A 73 -11.02 -19.96 13.72
CA MET A 73 -11.12 -21.12 12.83
C MET A 73 -9.80 -21.89 12.92
N SER A 74 -9.75 -22.92 13.77
CA SER A 74 -8.67 -23.91 13.77
C SER A 74 -9.00 -25.05 12.83
N ALA A 75 -8.07 -25.36 11.92
CA ALA A 75 -8.04 -26.62 11.19
C ALA A 75 -7.62 -27.77 12.12
N GLN A 76 -8.49 -28.79 12.30
CA GLN A 76 -8.18 -30.24 12.25
C GLN A 76 -9.24 -31.14 12.95
N ASP A 77 -9.40 -32.33 12.35
CA ASP A 77 -9.96 -33.60 12.82
C ASP A 77 -11.48 -33.90 12.77
N HIS A 78 -11.82 -34.78 11.81
CA HIS A 78 -13.11 -35.41 11.56
C HIS A 78 -13.42 -36.55 12.57
N PRO A 79 -14.71 -36.74 12.91
CA PRO A 79 -15.24 -38.07 13.17
C PRO A 79 -16.23 -38.50 12.07
N HIS A 80 -16.13 -39.77 11.70
CA HIS A 80 -16.98 -40.48 10.76
C HIS A 80 -18.48 -40.36 11.08
N LEU A 81 -19.27 -39.93 10.09
CA LEU A 81 -20.69 -40.27 9.98
C LEU A 81 -21.04 -40.51 8.50
N GLU A 82 -21.30 -41.77 8.17
CA GLU A 82 -21.88 -42.17 6.89
C GLU A 82 -23.32 -41.67 6.78
N SER A 83 -23.66 -40.94 5.70
CA SER A 83 -24.92 -41.11 4.97
C SER A 83 -24.99 -40.20 3.72
N ARG A 84 -24.68 -40.80 2.56
CA ARG A 84 -25.57 -40.92 1.39
C ARG A 84 -26.27 -39.64 0.86
N ASN A 85 -25.60 -38.91 -0.05
CA ASN A 85 -26.04 -38.65 -1.43
C ASN A 85 -25.10 -37.68 -2.15
N GLY A 86 -24.60 -38.11 -3.31
CA GLY A 86 -23.58 -37.40 -4.07
C GLY A 86 -24.07 -36.13 -4.76
N ARG A 87 -23.41 -35.02 -4.44
CA ARG A 87 -22.98 -33.96 -5.37
C ARG A 87 -21.64 -33.45 -4.85
N HIS A 88 -20.53 -33.88 -5.45
CA HIS A 88 -19.23 -33.29 -5.18
C HIS A 88 -19.24 -31.85 -5.70
N SER A 89 -19.41 -30.89 -4.79
CA SER A 89 -19.01 -29.51 -5.01
C SER A 89 -17.48 -29.51 -5.03
N ASN A 90 -16.87 -29.25 -6.19
CA ASN A 90 -15.45 -28.94 -6.30
C ASN A 90 -15.21 -27.63 -5.54
N LYS A 91 -14.96 -27.71 -4.23
CA LYS A 91 -14.48 -26.57 -3.47
C LYS A 91 -12.99 -26.43 -3.77
N GLY A 92 -12.66 -25.52 -4.70
CA GLY A 92 -11.27 -25.13 -4.96
C GLY A 92 -10.60 -24.60 -3.70
N LYS A 93 -9.26 -24.53 -3.71
CA LYS A 93 -8.47 -24.00 -2.59
C LYS A 93 -8.91 -22.57 -2.24
N GLU A 94 -9.05 -22.26 -0.96
CA GLU A 94 -9.52 -20.95 -0.48
C GLU A 94 -8.37 -19.97 -0.19
N ILE A 95 -7.14 -20.49 -0.02
CA ILE A 95 -5.93 -19.70 0.22
C ILE A 95 -4.81 -20.26 -0.63
N TYR A 96 -4.20 -19.41 -1.46
CA TYR A 96 -2.94 -19.71 -2.15
C TYR A 96 -1.81 -18.91 -1.50
N THR A 97 -0.67 -19.55 -1.21
CA THR A 97 0.45 -18.92 -0.50
C THR A 97 1.71 -18.93 -1.34
N TYR A 98 2.36 -17.78 -1.43
CA TYR A 98 3.70 -17.62 -1.99
C TYR A 98 4.68 -17.17 -0.92
N HIS A 99 5.81 -17.87 -0.81
CA HIS A 99 6.92 -17.47 0.05
C HIS A 99 8.04 -16.85 -0.78
N ALA A 100 8.15 -15.56 -0.59
CA ALA A 100 9.17 -14.70 -1.14
C ALA A 100 10.57 -14.99 -0.58
N PRO A 101 11.64 -14.87 -1.39
CA PRO A 101 13.02 -14.91 -0.87
C PRO A 101 13.35 -13.68 0.01
N TRP A 102 12.70 -12.55 -0.26
CA TRP A 102 12.87 -11.24 0.38
C TRP A 102 11.59 -10.78 1.11
N PRO A 103 11.66 -9.75 1.97
CA PRO A 103 10.47 -9.05 2.41
C PRO A 103 9.72 -8.41 1.23
N VAL A 104 8.39 -8.54 1.22
CA VAL A 104 7.52 -7.93 0.20
C VAL A 104 7.03 -6.59 0.71
N TYR A 105 7.17 -5.55 -0.10
CA TYR A 105 6.81 -4.18 0.26
C TYR A 105 5.71 -3.59 -0.63
N ALA A 106 5.73 -3.90 -1.92
CA ALA A 106 4.73 -3.45 -2.86
C ALA A 106 4.10 -4.65 -3.58
N MET A 107 2.80 -4.56 -3.84
CA MET A 107 2.04 -5.63 -4.48
C MET A 107 0.88 -5.07 -5.29
N ASP A 108 0.60 -5.65 -6.46
CA ASP A 108 -0.64 -5.40 -7.19
C ASP A 108 -1.07 -6.56 -8.09
N TRP A 109 -2.39 -6.76 -8.19
CA TRP A 109 -3.01 -7.73 -9.10
C TRP A 109 -3.01 -7.21 -10.53
N SER A 110 -2.75 -8.10 -11.49
CA SER A 110 -3.03 -7.83 -12.89
C SER A 110 -4.51 -7.56 -13.08
N LYS A 111 -4.84 -6.52 -13.86
CA LYS A 111 -6.22 -6.10 -14.10
C LYS A 111 -6.93 -6.90 -15.21
N ALA A 112 -6.28 -7.92 -15.74
CA ALA A 112 -6.85 -8.76 -16.79
C ALA A 112 -8.03 -9.59 -16.23
N PRO A 113 -9.20 -9.62 -16.91
CA PRO A 113 -10.43 -10.24 -16.38
C PRO A 113 -10.48 -11.77 -16.51
N THR A 114 -9.38 -12.40 -16.92
CA THR A 114 -9.33 -13.86 -17.16
C THR A 114 -8.59 -14.51 -16.01
N GLU A 115 -8.96 -15.72 -15.59
CA GLU A 115 -8.28 -16.41 -14.48
C GLU A 115 -6.76 -16.46 -14.70
N LYS A 116 -6.29 -16.92 -15.87
CA LYS A 116 -4.85 -16.95 -16.22
C LYS A 116 -4.16 -15.57 -16.14
N GLY A 117 -4.82 -14.53 -16.62
CA GLY A 117 -4.23 -13.18 -16.65
C GLY A 117 -4.34 -12.44 -15.32
N GLY A 118 -5.48 -12.58 -14.64
CA GLY A 118 -5.90 -11.88 -13.43
C GLY A 118 -5.36 -12.49 -12.14
N PHE A 119 -4.89 -13.74 -12.18
CA PHE A 119 -4.14 -14.36 -11.08
C PHE A 119 -2.63 -14.09 -11.11
N ARG A 120 -2.22 -12.98 -11.73
CA ARG A 120 -0.83 -12.52 -11.70
C ARG A 120 -0.67 -11.43 -10.65
N LEU A 121 0.34 -11.58 -9.81
CA LEU A 121 0.76 -10.58 -8.83
C LEU A 121 2.11 -10.03 -9.24
N ALA A 122 2.22 -8.70 -9.27
CA ALA A 122 3.50 -8.03 -9.31
C ALA A 122 3.95 -7.74 -7.87
N LEU A 123 5.19 -8.07 -7.53
CA LEU A 123 5.77 -7.94 -6.20
C LEU A 123 7.04 -7.09 -6.27
N GLY A 124 7.13 -6.11 -5.37
CA GLY A 124 8.34 -5.33 -5.15
C GLY A 124 8.96 -5.67 -3.80
N SER A 125 10.26 -5.96 -3.79
CA SER A 125 10.96 -6.27 -2.54
C SER A 125 11.30 -5.01 -1.74
N PHE A 126 11.56 -5.22 -0.45
CA PHE A 126 12.38 -4.32 0.35
C PHE A 126 13.61 -5.08 0.87
N ILE A 127 14.77 -4.75 0.32
CA ILE A 127 16.08 -5.20 0.73
C ILE A 127 16.87 -3.93 1.07
N GLU A 128 17.46 -3.88 2.27
CA GLU A 128 18.16 -2.70 2.78
C GLU A 128 19.42 -2.35 1.95
N GLU A 129 20.01 -3.36 1.31
CA GLU A 129 21.13 -3.21 0.38
C GLU A 129 20.67 -2.86 -1.06
N HIS A 130 21.55 -2.99 -2.04
CA HIS A 130 21.34 -2.53 -3.43
C HIS A 130 20.89 -3.63 -4.42
N GLU A 131 20.09 -4.58 -3.96
CA GLU A 131 19.66 -5.76 -4.75
C GLU A 131 18.15 -6.01 -4.67
N ASN A 132 17.36 -4.93 -4.72
CA ASN A 132 15.91 -5.05 -4.74
C ASN A 132 15.42 -5.74 -6.02
N LYS A 133 14.22 -6.31 -5.99
CA LYS A 133 13.65 -7.09 -7.09
C LYS A 133 12.23 -6.64 -7.41
N LEU A 134 11.91 -6.66 -8.69
CA LEU A 134 10.55 -6.71 -9.21
C LEU A 134 10.30 -8.13 -9.73
N GLN A 135 9.28 -8.80 -9.20
CA GLN A 135 8.96 -10.17 -9.56
C GLN A 135 7.48 -10.31 -9.91
N ILE A 136 7.17 -11.07 -10.97
CA ILE A 136 5.81 -11.45 -11.33
C ILE A 136 5.60 -12.91 -10.98
N VAL A 137 4.55 -13.21 -10.23
CA VAL A 137 4.14 -14.56 -9.89
C VAL A 137 2.72 -14.84 -10.37
N THR A 138 2.42 -16.09 -10.65
CA THR A 138 1.07 -16.56 -11.00
C THR A 138 0.79 -17.89 -10.34
N ARG A 139 -0.48 -18.27 -10.24
CA ARG A 139 -0.86 -19.61 -9.77
C ARG A 139 -0.21 -20.70 -10.63
N SER A 140 0.40 -21.70 -9.98
CA SER A 140 1.24 -22.71 -10.65
C SER A 140 0.48 -23.54 -11.68
N ASP A 141 -0.79 -23.87 -11.42
CA ASP A 141 -1.68 -24.63 -12.31
C ASP A 141 -2.13 -23.83 -13.55
N LEU A 142 -1.86 -22.53 -13.61
CA LEU A 142 -2.13 -21.68 -14.77
C LEU A 142 -0.92 -21.60 -15.74
N VAL A 143 0.20 -22.20 -15.35
CA VAL A 143 1.42 -22.32 -16.16
C VAL A 143 1.53 -23.74 -16.70
N ASP A 144 2.14 -23.90 -17.88
CA ASP A 144 2.37 -25.22 -18.46
C ASP A 144 3.21 -26.10 -17.51
N ASP A 145 2.90 -27.40 -17.44
CA ASP A 145 3.48 -28.39 -16.50
C ASP A 145 5.02 -28.40 -16.44
N MET A 146 5.69 -27.96 -17.51
CA MET A 146 7.15 -27.89 -17.55
C MET A 146 7.74 -26.87 -16.56
N TYR A 147 6.96 -25.85 -16.19
CA TYR A 147 7.37 -24.76 -15.29
C TYR A 147 6.64 -24.78 -13.95
N ALA A 148 5.56 -25.56 -13.85
CA ALA A 148 4.83 -25.72 -12.61
C ALA A 148 5.64 -26.58 -11.62
N SER A 149 6.05 -25.99 -10.49
CA SER A 149 6.53 -26.82 -9.39
C SER A 149 5.33 -27.55 -8.78
N GLN A 150 5.40 -28.88 -8.69
CA GLN A 150 4.27 -29.70 -8.20
C GLN A 150 3.86 -29.42 -6.74
N HIS A 151 4.62 -28.60 -6.01
CA HIS A 151 4.46 -28.39 -4.56
C HIS A 151 4.28 -26.92 -4.16
N SER A 152 4.33 -25.95 -5.08
CA SER A 152 4.10 -24.53 -4.80
C SER A 152 2.77 -24.06 -5.39
N ASP A 153 2.05 -23.22 -4.67
CA ASP A 153 0.83 -22.58 -5.17
C ASP A 153 1.11 -21.55 -6.27
N PHE A 154 2.30 -20.96 -6.26
CA PHE A 154 2.71 -19.95 -7.22
C PHE A 154 4.01 -20.34 -7.95
N ALA A 155 4.05 -19.99 -9.23
CA ALA A 155 5.22 -20.06 -10.10
C ALA A 155 5.68 -18.63 -10.44
N VAL A 156 7.00 -18.45 -10.50
CA VAL A 156 7.62 -17.18 -10.91
C VAL A 156 7.59 -17.10 -12.44
N LEU A 157 6.98 -16.03 -12.97
CA LEU A 157 6.89 -15.77 -14.40
C LEU A 157 8.07 -14.95 -14.92
N ALA A 158 8.51 -13.96 -14.14
CA ALA A 158 9.61 -13.08 -14.49
C ALA A 158 10.20 -12.43 -13.22
N GLU A 159 11.47 -12.08 -13.27
CA GLU A 159 12.16 -11.31 -12.24
C GLU A 159 13.16 -10.35 -12.89
N THR A 160 13.34 -9.17 -12.29
CA THR A 160 14.38 -8.22 -12.66
C THR A 160 14.87 -7.45 -11.43
N ASP A 161 16.11 -6.96 -11.51
CA ASP A 161 16.75 -6.20 -10.45
C ASP A 161 16.33 -4.72 -10.47
N SER A 162 16.18 -4.17 -9.27
CA SER A 162 16.02 -2.75 -8.98
C SER A 162 17.07 -2.35 -7.95
N TYR A 163 17.73 -1.21 -8.17
CA TYR A 163 18.79 -0.76 -7.26
C TYR A 163 18.23 -0.27 -5.92
N TYR A 164 17.05 0.36 -5.95
CA TYR A 164 16.35 0.87 -4.77
C TYR A 164 15.06 0.08 -4.51
N PRO A 165 14.56 0.08 -3.25
CA PRO A 165 13.26 -0.49 -2.92
C PRO A 165 12.15 0.11 -3.77
N ILE A 166 11.22 -0.75 -4.19
CA ILE A 166 10.09 -0.35 -5.01
C ILE A 166 9.00 0.17 -4.06
N THR A 167 8.77 1.49 -4.06
CA THR A 167 7.83 2.13 -3.13
C THR A 167 6.37 1.81 -3.46
N LYS A 168 6.06 1.58 -4.73
CA LYS A 168 4.76 1.11 -5.20
C LYS A 168 4.91 0.40 -6.55
N VAL A 169 4.06 -0.57 -6.82
CA VAL A 169 3.92 -1.25 -8.12
C VAL A 169 2.44 -1.31 -8.46
N LEU A 170 2.08 -1.00 -9.70
CA LEU A 170 0.71 -1.10 -10.19
C LEU A 170 0.70 -1.56 -11.66
N TRP A 171 -0.19 -2.49 -11.97
CA TRP A 171 -0.49 -2.87 -13.34
C TRP A 171 -1.25 -1.76 -14.05
N GLU A 172 -1.03 -1.62 -15.36
CA GLU A 172 -1.86 -0.73 -16.18
C GLU A 172 -3.34 -1.17 -16.10
N PRO A 173 -4.28 -0.22 -15.96
CA PRO A 173 -5.70 -0.50 -16.08
C PRO A 173 -6.05 -1.23 -17.39
N TYR A 174 -6.97 -2.20 -17.32
CA TYR A 174 -7.33 -3.01 -18.47
C TYR A 174 -8.11 -2.20 -19.53
N LYS A 175 -7.54 -2.06 -20.74
CA LYS A 175 -8.11 -1.32 -21.89
C LYS A 175 -8.88 -2.20 -22.91
N GLY A 176 -9.35 -3.39 -22.52
CA GLY A 176 -10.06 -4.26 -23.46
C GLY A 176 -9.12 -4.95 -24.47
N LYS A 177 -9.38 -4.79 -25.78
CA LYS A 177 -8.78 -5.61 -26.85
C LYS A 177 -7.27 -5.42 -27.06
N HIS A 178 -6.70 -4.31 -26.60
CA HIS A 178 -5.25 -4.08 -26.65
C HIS A 178 -4.64 -4.53 -25.33
N ARG A 179 -4.04 -5.73 -25.34
CA ARG A 179 -3.31 -6.30 -24.21
C ARG A 179 -1.89 -5.77 -24.22
N THR A 180 -1.62 -4.77 -23.39
CA THR A 180 -0.28 -4.47 -22.93
C THR A 180 -0.18 -5.06 -21.53
N ASP A 181 0.66 -6.09 -21.33
CA ASP A 181 1.01 -6.55 -19.98
C ASP A 181 2.01 -5.53 -19.38
N LEU A 182 1.57 -4.27 -19.31
CA LEU A 182 2.35 -3.13 -18.83
C LEU A 182 2.12 -2.95 -17.33
N LEU A 183 3.18 -2.55 -16.64
CA LEU A 183 3.14 -2.17 -15.24
C LEU A 183 4.13 -1.04 -14.99
N ALA A 184 3.90 -0.31 -13.90
CA ALA A 184 4.76 0.76 -13.45
C ALA A 184 5.26 0.50 -12.04
N THR A 185 6.44 1.05 -11.73
CA THR A 185 7.03 1.03 -10.38
C THR A 185 7.57 2.41 -10.02
N THR A 186 7.44 2.79 -8.76
CA THR A 186 8.15 3.95 -8.18
C THR A 186 9.26 3.51 -7.22
N GLY A 187 10.20 4.43 -6.99
CA GLY A 187 11.31 4.32 -6.07
C GLY A 187 12.05 5.66 -6.07
N ASP A 188 13.26 5.69 -6.60
CA ASP A 188 13.95 6.92 -7.00
C ASP A 188 13.28 7.66 -8.16
N ILE A 189 12.72 6.90 -9.13
CA ILE A 189 12.06 7.42 -10.33
C ILE A 189 10.86 6.56 -10.70
N LEU A 190 10.04 7.03 -11.64
CA LEU A 190 8.96 6.24 -12.22
C LEU A 190 9.52 5.39 -13.37
N ARG A 191 9.29 4.07 -13.34
CA ARG A 191 9.71 3.15 -14.41
C ARG A 191 8.51 2.42 -14.99
N LEU A 192 8.49 2.28 -16.31
CA LEU A 192 7.52 1.45 -17.02
C LEU A 192 8.17 0.15 -17.47
N TRP A 193 7.44 -0.94 -17.29
CA TRP A 193 7.86 -2.28 -17.64
C TRP A 193 6.79 -2.95 -18.49
N GLU A 194 7.22 -3.75 -19.45
CA GLU A 194 6.36 -4.63 -20.23
C GLU A 194 6.75 -6.07 -19.93
N LEU A 195 5.79 -6.88 -19.53
CA LEU A 195 5.97 -8.32 -19.37
C LEU A 195 5.77 -8.99 -20.73
N VAL A 196 6.82 -9.61 -21.25
CA VAL A 196 6.82 -10.27 -22.57
C VAL A 196 7.13 -11.75 -22.41
N ASP A 197 6.57 -12.56 -23.30
CA ASP A 197 6.92 -13.98 -23.39
C ASP A 197 8.38 -14.15 -23.81
N SER A 198 9.10 -15.02 -23.11
CA SER A 198 10.47 -15.37 -23.52
C SER A 198 10.39 -16.15 -24.84
N PRO A 199 11.17 -15.80 -25.88
CA PRO A 199 11.11 -16.49 -27.16
C PRO A 199 11.44 -17.97 -26.98
N SER A 200 10.42 -18.83 -27.11
CA SER A 200 10.61 -20.27 -27.18
C SER A 200 11.15 -20.60 -28.57
N TYR A 201 12.47 -20.69 -28.72
CA TYR A 201 13.00 -21.27 -29.96
C TYR A 201 12.58 -22.74 -30.00
N GLY A 202 11.62 -23.05 -30.89
CA GLY A 202 11.39 -24.43 -31.31
C GLY A 202 12.71 -24.99 -31.83
N SER A 203 13.28 -25.95 -31.10
CA SER A 203 14.48 -26.66 -31.52
C SER A 203 14.18 -27.44 -32.80
N ASN A 204 14.56 -26.86 -33.94
CA ASN A 204 14.58 -27.52 -35.24
C ASN A 204 16.02 -27.53 -35.80
N THR A 205 17.02 -27.79 -34.96
CA THR A 205 18.39 -28.05 -35.43
C THR A 205 18.78 -29.50 -35.13
N ILE A 206 18.75 -30.33 -36.18
CA ILE A 206 19.57 -31.55 -36.22
C ILE A 206 21.02 -31.08 -36.23
N GLY A 207 21.66 -31.06 -35.07
CA GLY A 207 23.09 -30.78 -34.94
C GLY A 207 23.44 -29.29 -34.81
N GLY A 208 23.17 -28.71 -33.65
CA GLY A 208 23.75 -27.42 -33.29
C GLY A 208 23.52 -27.10 -31.82
N ARG A 209 24.57 -27.15 -31.00
CA ARG A 209 24.56 -26.62 -29.62
C ARG A 209 24.39 -25.09 -29.69
N GLY A 210 23.15 -24.64 -29.77
CA GLY A 210 22.77 -23.23 -29.67
C GLY A 210 22.62 -22.82 -28.21
N SER A 211 23.69 -22.25 -27.67
CA SER A 211 23.72 -21.59 -26.36
C SER A 211 22.84 -20.33 -26.39
N GLY A 212 21.61 -20.47 -25.95
CA GLY A 212 20.65 -19.37 -25.77
C GLY A 212 19.64 -19.71 -24.68
N GLU A 213 20.09 -20.38 -23.62
CA GLU A 213 19.26 -20.63 -22.44
C GLU A 213 18.90 -19.28 -21.79
N ASN A 214 17.63 -19.10 -21.43
CA ASN A 214 17.21 -17.98 -20.61
C ASN A 214 17.97 -18.09 -19.26
N PRO A 215 18.84 -17.13 -18.88
CA PRO A 215 19.72 -17.29 -17.72
C PRO A 215 18.98 -17.51 -16.39
N ASN A 216 17.69 -17.18 -16.33
CA ASN A 216 16.85 -17.35 -15.15
C ASN A 216 15.81 -18.49 -15.28
N GLY A 217 15.73 -19.19 -16.42
CA GLY A 217 14.76 -20.27 -16.66
C GLY A 217 13.27 -19.86 -16.67
N CYS A 218 12.94 -18.58 -16.51
CA CYS A 218 11.57 -18.08 -16.39
C CYS A 218 10.82 -18.10 -17.75
N PRO A 219 9.49 -18.37 -17.77
CA PRO A 219 8.70 -18.41 -19.00
C PRO A 219 8.52 -17.02 -19.65
N GLN A 220 8.64 -15.94 -18.87
CA GLN A 220 8.50 -14.56 -19.33
C GLN A 220 9.69 -13.69 -18.88
N LYS A 221 9.74 -12.46 -19.37
CA LYS A 221 10.75 -11.47 -18.99
C LYS A 221 10.12 -10.08 -18.85
N LEU A 222 10.59 -9.31 -17.88
CA LEU A 222 10.29 -7.89 -17.73
C LEU A 222 11.25 -7.06 -18.59
N VAL A 223 10.69 -6.28 -19.51
CA VAL A 223 11.42 -5.35 -20.37
C VAL A 223 11.14 -3.93 -19.92
N LYS A 224 12.18 -3.21 -19.52
CA LYS A 224 12.07 -1.79 -19.17
C LYS A 224 11.77 -0.96 -20.43
N LYS A 225 10.67 -0.22 -20.42
CA LYS A 225 10.20 0.60 -21.55
C LYS A 225 10.66 2.04 -21.45
N SER A 226 10.56 2.62 -20.26
CA SER A 226 10.96 4.00 -20.01
C SER A 226 11.25 4.27 -18.54
N GLU A 227 11.98 5.37 -18.33
CA GLU A 227 12.32 5.93 -17.03
C GLU A 227 11.93 7.40 -17.05
N LEU A 228 11.02 7.78 -16.17
CA LEU A 228 10.49 9.14 -16.08
C LEU A 228 11.00 9.75 -14.78
N MET A 229 11.79 10.80 -14.94
CA MET A 229 12.38 11.57 -13.85
C MET A 229 12.18 13.06 -14.11
N ASN A 230 12.16 13.86 -13.04
CA ASN A 230 12.01 15.29 -13.20
C ASN A 230 13.35 15.95 -13.55
N VAL A 231 13.57 16.20 -14.84
CA VAL A 231 14.83 16.71 -15.39
C VAL A 231 15.15 18.15 -14.92
N LYS A 232 14.17 18.88 -14.35
CA LYS A 232 14.38 20.26 -13.89
C LYS A 232 15.30 20.36 -12.66
N GLN A 233 15.57 19.27 -11.95
CA GLN A 233 16.57 19.19 -10.90
C GLN A 233 17.82 18.46 -11.43
N THR A 234 18.90 19.19 -11.69
CA THR A 234 20.06 18.67 -12.41
C THR A 234 20.99 17.78 -11.59
N ASP A 235 20.84 17.72 -10.25
CA ASP A 235 21.80 17.02 -9.40
C ASP A 235 21.17 16.09 -8.34
N PHE A 236 19.85 16.17 -8.10
CA PHE A 236 19.15 15.30 -7.14
C PHE A 236 17.64 15.30 -7.36
N SER A 237 17.05 14.13 -7.64
CA SER A 237 15.59 13.93 -7.62
C SER A 237 15.21 13.31 -6.28
N ALA A 238 14.26 13.92 -5.57
CA ALA A 238 13.71 13.31 -4.38
C ALA A 238 12.97 12.00 -4.73
N PRO A 239 13.02 10.98 -3.86
CA PRO A 239 12.36 9.70 -4.09
C PRO A 239 10.84 9.86 -4.14
N LEU A 240 10.24 9.08 -5.02
CA LEU A 240 8.79 8.98 -5.19
C LEU A 240 8.20 8.05 -4.14
N THR A 241 7.18 8.53 -3.43
CA THR A 241 6.53 7.81 -2.33
C THR A 241 5.39 6.93 -2.79
N SER A 242 4.71 7.31 -3.88
CA SER A 242 3.57 6.61 -4.44
C SER A 242 3.29 7.06 -5.87
N PHE A 243 2.40 6.36 -6.54
CA PHE A 243 1.78 6.78 -7.80
C PHE A 243 0.41 6.12 -7.99
N ASP A 244 -0.35 6.63 -8.95
CA ASP A 244 -1.57 5.98 -9.41
C ASP A 244 -1.77 6.15 -10.92
N TRP A 245 -2.41 5.15 -11.52
CA TRP A 245 -2.83 5.19 -12.92
C TRP A 245 -4.17 5.90 -13.02
N ASN A 246 -4.32 6.73 -14.04
CA ASN A 246 -5.62 7.25 -14.38
C ASN A 246 -6.43 6.16 -15.11
N VAL A 247 -7.45 5.60 -14.45
CA VAL A 247 -8.27 4.53 -15.04
C VAL A 247 -9.07 5.01 -16.26
N THR A 248 -9.46 6.28 -16.28
CA THR A 248 -10.24 6.88 -17.38
C THR A 248 -9.37 7.16 -18.60
N ASP A 249 -8.14 7.66 -18.39
CA ASP A 249 -7.13 7.89 -19.41
C ASP A 249 -5.78 7.30 -18.98
N PRO A 250 -5.53 5.99 -19.23
CA PRO A 250 -4.31 5.36 -18.75
C PRO A 250 -3.04 5.76 -19.52
N SER A 251 -3.10 6.78 -20.39
CA SER A 251 -1.88 7.49 -20.82
C SER A 251 -1.32 8.38 -19.70
N LEU A 252 -2.10 8.63 -18.64
CA LEU A 252 -1.74 9.49 -17.52
C LEU A 252 -1.41 8.70 -16.25
N VAL A 253 -0.34 9.12 -15.59
CA VAL A 253 0.09 8.66 -14.27
C VAL A 253 0.34 9.87 -13.38
N VAL A 254 -0.01 9.80 -12.10
CA VAL A 254 0.36 10.81 -11.11
C VAL A 254 1.30 10.18 -10.09
N THR A 255 2.38 10.87 -9.75
CA THR A 255 3.37 10.43 -8.74
C THR A 255 3.41 11.43 -7.59
N SER A 256 3.65 10.97 -6.37
CA SER A 256 3.91 11.80 -5.18
C SER A 256 5.37 11.67 -4.73
N SER A 257 5.90 12.69 -4.06
CA SER A 257 7.29 12.75 -3.64
C SER A 257 7.44 13.39 -2.25
N ILE A 258 8.55 13.08 -1.57
CA ILE A 258 8.92 13.75 -0.33
C ILE A 258 9.33 15.22 -0.54
N ASP A 259 9.58 15.64 -1.79
CA ASP A 259 9.83 17.05 -2.13
C ASP A 259 8.59 17.95 -2.08
N THR A 260 7.50 17.48 -1.47
CA THR A 260 6.21 18.16 -1.33
C THR A 260 5.37 18.24 -2.61
N THR A 261 5.84 17.65 -3.72
CA THR A 261 5.17 17.76 -5.02
C THR A 261 4.43 16.51 -5.47
N CYS A 262 3.42 16.73 -6.31
CA CYS A 262 2.83 15.72 -7.18
C CYS A 262 3.18 16.04 -8.64
N THR A 263 3.57 15.04 -9.42
CA THR A 263 3.85 15.19 -10.86
C THR A 263 2.89 14.33 -11.67
N VAL A 264 2.26 14.94 -12.67
CA VAL A 264 1.40 14.23 -13.63
C VAL A 264 2.20 14.01 -14.90
N TRP A 265 2.29 12.75 -15.31
CA TRP A 265 3.04 12.28 -16.47
C TRP A 265 2.09 11.84 -17.57
N ASN A 266 2.48 12.08 -18.81
CA ASN A 266 1.97 11.32 -19.93
C ASN A 266 3.00 10.24 -20.28
N VAL A 267 2.63 8.98 -20.11
CA VAL A 267 3.53 7.83 -20.29
C VAL A 267 3.75 7.46 -21.75
N GLU A 268 2.84 7.85 -22.65
CA GLU A 268 3.00 7.61 -24.09
C GLU A 268 4.05 8.56 -24.69
N THR A 269 4.05 9.82 -24.26
CA THR A 269 5.06 10.81 -24.67
C THR A 269 6.31 10.81 -23.79
N ASN A 270 6.27 10.11 -22.65
CA ASN A 270 7.30 10.11 -21.61
C ASN A 270 7.66 11.52 -21.10
N GLN A 271 6.65 12.38 -20.93
CA GLN A 271 6.83 13.76 -20.50
C GLN A 271 6.00 14.10 -19.26
N ALA A 272 6.55 14.94 -18.39
CA ALA A 272 5.78 15.56 -17.32
C ALA A 272 4.80 16.56 -17.94
N LYS A 273 3.50 16.34 -17.75
CA LYS A 273 2.42 17.26 -18.14
C LYS A 273 2.39 18.47 -17.21
N THR A 274 2.51 18.23 -15.90
CA THR A 274 2.58 19.28 -14.88
C THR A 274 3.21 18.76 -13.60
N GLN A 275 3.77 19.66 -12.79
CA GLN A 275 4.23 19.41 -11.44
C GLN A 275 3.60 20.46 -10.52
N LEU A 276 3.06 20.01 -9.40
CA LEU A 276 2.27 20.81 -8.47
C LEU A 276 2.89 20.70 -7.09
N ILE A 277 3.07 21.84 -6.41
CA ILE A 277 3.35 21.85 -4.97
C ILE A 277 2.05 21.40 -4.32
N ALA A 278 2.02 20.17 -3.82
CA ALA A 278 0.80 19.55 -3.36
C ALA A 278 0.55 19.87 -1.88
N HIS A 279 1.60 19.75 -1.06
CA HIS A 279 1.55 19.87 0.39
C HIS A 279 2.66 20.80 0.92
N ASP A 280 2.58 21.14 2.21
CA ASP A 280 3.62 21.93 2.88
C ASP A 280 4.74 21.06 3.47
N LYS A 281 4.57 19.73 3.39
CA LYS A 281 5.50 18.68 3.83
C LYS A 281 5.41 17.49 2.86
N ASP A 282 6.18 16.44 3.13
CA ASP A 282 6.24 15.21 2.36
C ASP A 282 4.84 14.70 1.96
N VAL A 283 4.68 14.34 0.69
CA VAL A 283 3.46 13.70 0.18
C VAL A 283 3.64 12.20 0.29
N TYR A 284 2.73 11.50 0.95
CA TYR A 284 2.85 10.05 1.21
C TYR A 284 2.04 9.18 0.27
N ASP A 285 0.92 9.68 -0.24
CA ASP A 285 0.12 8.94 -1.21
C ASP A 285 -0.66 9.88 -2.15
N VAL A 286 -1.04 9.32 -3.29
CA VAL A 286 -1.80 10.01 -4.34
C VAL A 286 -2.69 9.00 -5.07
N ALA A 287 -3.90 9.40 -5.43
CA ALA A 287 -4.80 8.59 -6.25
C ALA A 287 -5.65 9.43 -7.19
N PHE A 288 -5.91 8.92 -8.39
CA PHE A 288 -6.89 9.50 -9.30
C PHE A 288 -8.30 9.16 -8.85
N MET A 289 -9.21 10.13 -9.00
CA MET A 289 -10.64 9.88 -8.87
C MET A 289 -11.12 9.07 -10.08
N HIS A 290 -11.93 8.04 -9.83
CA HIS A 290 -12.47 7.21 -10.91
C HIS A 290 -13.60 7.94 -11.67
N GLY A 291 -13.79 7.57 -12.94
CA GLY A 291 -14.84 8.15 -13.80
C GLY A 291 -14.52 9.53 -14.39
N THR A 292 -13.37 10.12 -14.03
CA THR A 292 -12.86 11.36 -14.62
C THR A 292 -11.36 11.24 -14.88
N ALA A 293 -10.85 11.99 -15.85
CA ALA A 293 -9.41 12.08 -16.10
C ALA A 293 -8.76 13.30 -15.40
N ASP A 294 -9.58 14.21 -14.86
CA ASP A 294 -9.15 15.54 -14.47
C ASP A 294 -8.89 15.70 -12.98
N ILE A 295 -9.30 14.75 -12.13
CA ILE A 295 -9.28 14.93 -10.67
C ILE A 295 -8.41 13.87 -10.00
N PHE A 296 -7.55 14.31 -9.09
CA PHE A 296 -6.80 13.44 -8.19
C PHE A 296 -6.74 14.04 -6.78
N ALA A 297 -6.43 13.20 -5.80
CA ALA A 297 -6.20 13.62 -4.42
C ALA A 297 -4.86 13.12 -3.89
N SER A 298 -4.31 13.82 -2.91
CA SER A 298 -3.06 13.47 -2.21
C SER A 298 -3.20 13.62 -0.70
N VAL A 299 -2.36 12.89 0.04
CA VAL A 299 -2.19 13.00 1.49
C VAL A 299 -0.72 13.10 1.86
N GLY A 300 -0.42 13.70 3.01
CA GLY A 300 0.96 13.87 3.44
C GLY A 300 1.17 14.11 4.93
N ALA A 301 2.43 14.43 5.25
CA ALA A 301 2.93 14.68 6.60
C ALA A 301 2.37 15.96 7.25
N ASP A 302 1.69 16.81 6.48
CA ASP A 302 0.92 17.94 7.01
C ASP A 302 -0.45 17.54 7.56
N GLY A 303 -0.83 16.26 7.45
CA GLY A 303 -2.07 15.72 8.00
C GLY A 303 -3.31 16.16 7.25
N SER A 304 -3.18 16.55 5.97
CA SER A 304 -4.31 16.97 5.12
C SER A 304 -4.56 16.03 3.94
N VAL A 305 -5.83 15.96 3.51
CA VAL A 305 -6.24 15.43 2.19
C VAL A 305 -6.48 16.63 1.27
N ARG A 306 -5.77 16.70 0.15
CA ARG A 306 -5.93 17.79 -0.84
C ARG A 306 -6.37 17.22 -2.18
N MET A 307 -7.30 17.90 -2.84
CA MET A 307 -7.85 17.53 -4.15
C MET A 307 -7.48 18.57 -5.20
N PHE A 308 -7.16 18.09 -6.40
CA PHE A 308 -6.65 18.90 -7.51
C PHE A 308 -7.48 18.64 -8.75
N ASP A 309 -7.78 19.71 -9.50
CA ASP A 309 -8.41 19.65 -10.81
C ASP A 309 -7.39 20.06 -11.88
N LEU A 310 -7.06 19.14 -12.79
CA LEU A 310 -6.07 19.34 -13.86
C LEU A 310 -6.45 20.42 -14.86
N ARG A 311 -7.72 20.84 -14.87
CA ARG A 311 -8.22 21.95 -15.69
C ARG A 311 -8.02 23.30 -15.02
N SER A 312 -7.80 23.31 -13.70
CA SER A 312 -7.65 24.51 -12.87
C SER A 312 -6.55 24.32 -11.82
N LEU A 313 -5.30 24.37 -12.29
CA LEU A 313 -4.11 24.10 -11.49
C LEU A 313 -3.71 25.23 -10.52
N GLU A 314 -4.40 26.37 -10.57
CA GLU A 314 -4.09 27.52 -9.71
C GLU A 314 -4.43 27.27 -8.24
N HIS A 315 -5.36 26.35 -7.96
CA HIS A 315 -5.86 26.08 -6.62
C HIS A 315 -6.09 24.59 -6.37
N SER A 316 -5.85 24.16 -5.14
CA SER A 316 -6.30 22.86 -4.62
C SER A 316 -7.40 23.07 -3.59
N THR A 317 -8.20 22.03 -3.35
CA THR A 317 -9.23 22.02 -2.31
C THR A 317 -8.76 21.14 -1.15
N ILE A 318 -8.74 21.68 0.06
CA ILE A 318 -8.50 20.88 1.27
C ILE A 318 -9.81 20.17 1.62
N LEU A 319 -9.81 18.83 1.50
CA LEU A 319 -10.98 17.99 1.79
C LEU A 319 -11.08 17.60 3.25
N TYR A 320 -9.95 17.48 3.94
CA TYR A 320 -9.89 17.09 5.34
C TYR A 320 -8.55 17.49 5.93
N GLU A 321 -8.54 17.87 7.19
CA GLU A 321 -7.33 18.08 7.98
C GLU A 321 -7.49 17.35 9.30
N THR A 322 -6.42 16.71 9.72
CA THR A 322 -6.39 16.04 11.01
C THR A 322 -6.64 17.07 12.12
N PRO A 323 -7.62 16.84 13.00
CA PRO A 323 -7.86 17.73 14.13
C PRO A 323 -6.58 17.91 14.94
N GLN A 324 -6.20 19.15 15.21
CA GLN A 324 -5.03 19.40 16.05
C GLN A 324 -5.27 18.80 17.45
N PRO A 325 -4.30 18.09 18.04
CA PRO A 325 -4.44 17.59 19.39
C PRO A 325 -4.65 18.78 20.33
N THR A 326 -5.84 18.87 20.94
CA THR A 326 -6.25 20.06 21.70
C THR A 326 -5.50 20.25 23.02
N ASN A 327 -4.53 19.40 23.33
CA ASN A 327 -3.63 19.52 24.49
C ASN A 327 -2.36 18.70 24.22
N ASN A 328 -1.26 19.00 24.92
CA ASN A 328 -0.02 18.22 24.97
C ASN A 328 -0.28 16.79 25.47
N VAL A 329 -0.88 15.94 24.63
CA VAL A 329 -1.04 14.52 24.91
C VAL A 329 0.32 13.87 24.71
N VAL A 330 0.82 13.27 25.79
CA VAL A 330 2.00 12.41 25.78
C VAL A 330 1.73 11.28 24.78
N GLY A 331 2.42 11.29 23.64
CA GLY A 331 2.21 10.35 22.54
C GLY A 331 1.77 10.97 21.21
N GLY A 332 1.53 12.27 21.13
CA GLY A 332 1.36 12.96 19.84
C GLY A 332 2.64 12.93 18.99
N PRO A 333 2.55 13.23 17.67
CA PRO A 333 3.72 13.29 16.80
C PRO A 333 4.80 14.16 17.44
N ALA A 334 6.07 13.72 17.39
CA ALA A 334 7.20 14.30 18.14
C ALA A 334 7.49 15.80 17.89
N GLY A 335 6.66 16.52 17.13
CA GLY A 335 6.72 17.94 16.84
C GLY A 335 5.42 18.74 17.04
N GLY A 336 4.39 18.21 17.71
CA GLY A 336 3.19 18.98 18.08
C GLY A 336 2.30 19.45 16.91
N GLY A 337 2.47 18.87 15.72
CA GLY A 337 1.64 19.13 14.54
C GLY A 337 0.45 18.16 14.38
N PRO A 338 -0.41 18.39 13.38
CA PRO A 338 -1.45 17.43 12.99
C PRO A 338 -0.82 16.06 12.69
N ALA A 339 -1.52 14.96 13.01
CA ALA A 339 -1.01 13.64 12.72
C ALA A 339 -0.95 13.41 11.20
N PRO A 340 0.14 12.86 10.64
CA PRO A 340 0.24 12.56 9.22
C PRO A 340 -0.87 11.63 8.72
N LEU A 341 -1.24 11.77 7.44
CA LEU A 341 -2.11 10.82 6.73
C LEU A 341 -1.27 10.00 5.77
N LEU A 342 -1.39 8.67 5.83
CA LEU A 342 -0.43 7.76 5.19
C LEU A 342 -0.88 7.22 3.82
N ARG A 343 -2.18 6.97 3.65
CA ARG A 343 -2.76 6.38 2.43
C ARG A 343 -4.12 6.99 2.11
N LEU A 344 -4.47 6.98 0.83
CA LEU A 344 -5.82 7.31 0.38
C LEU A 344 -6.26 6.38 -0.74
N GLU A 345 -7.55 6.03 -0.78
CA GLU A 345 -8.13 5.34 -1.92
C GLU A 345 -9.56 5.81 -2.17
N PHE A 346 -9.87 6.13 -3.43
CA PHE A 346 -11.23 6.39 -3.88
C PHE A 346 -12.03 5.09 -3.97
N ASN A 347 -13.29 5.17 -3.60
CA ASN A 347 -14.23 4.09 -3.83
C ASN A 347 -14.42 3.88 -5.34
N ARG A 348 -14.30 2.62 -5.77
CA ARG A 348 -14.33 2.24 -7.20
C ARG A 348 -15.67 2.48 -7.86
N MET A 349 -16.78 2.36 -7.12
CA MET A 349 -18.14 2.50 -7.64
C MET A 349 -18.74 3.87 -7.34
N GLU A 350 -18.57 4.36 -6.11
CA GLU A 350 -19.09 5.64 -5.64
C GLU A 350 -17.96 6.67 -5.56
N HIS A 351 -17.65 7.31 -6.69
CA HIS A 351 -16.46 8.15 -6.85
C HIS A 351 -16.33 9.31 -5.86
N HIS A 352 -17.43 9.69 -5.21
CA HIS A 352 -17.44 10.75 -4.21
C HIS A 352 -16.89 10.32 -2.85
N LEU A 353 -16.74 9.01 -2.60
CA LEU A 353 -16.19 8.48 -1.36
C LEU A 353 -14.70 8.22 -1.46
N LEU A 354 -13.99 8.56 -0.38
CA LEU A 354 -12.55 8.36 -0.23
C LEU A 354 -12.25 7.84 1.17
N ALA A 355 -11.38 6.85 1.29
CA ALA A 355 -10.90 6.34 2.56
C ALA A 355 -9.46 6.82 2.83
N THR A 356 -9.14 7.12 4.09
CA THR A 356 -7.79 7.47 4.55
C THR A 356 -7.61 7.12 6.03
N PHE A 357 -6.38 7.10 6.53
CA PHE A 357 -6.09 6.88 7.95
C PHE A 357 -4.85 7.65 8.39
N HIS A 358 -4.82 8.03 9.67
CA HIS A 358 -3.69 8.72 10.28
C HIS A 358 -2.58 7.74 10.65
N MET A 359 -1.35 8.25 10.72
CA MET A 359 -0.21 7.54 11.29
C MET A 359 -0.49 7.11 12.74
N ASP A 360 -0.09 5.88 13.06
CA ASP A 360 -0.27 5.24 14.37
C ASP A 360 -1.73 5.13 14.83
N SER A 361 -2.70 5.28 13.91
CA SER A 361 -4.12 5.21 14.21
C SER A 361 -4.67 3.81 14.05
N MET A 362 -5.58 3.46 14.95
CA MET A 362 -6.37 2.23 14.94
C MET A 362 -7.72 2.42 14.21
N SER A 363 -7.86 3.46 13.39
CA SER A 363 -9.15 3.84 12.81
C SER A 363 -8.98 4.40 11.41
N VAL A 364 -10.02 4.22 10.59
CA VAL A 364 -10.05 4.66 9.19
C VAL A 364 -11.17 5.67 9.00
N GLN A 365 -10.86 6.78 8.34
CA GLN A 365 -11.81 7.84 8.01
C GLN A 365 -12.32 7.65 6.58
N ILE A 366 -13.64 7.66 6.42
CA ILE A 366 -14.32 7.70 5.13
C ILE A 366 -14.88 9.11 4.94
N LEU A 367 -14.42 9.77 3.88
CA LEU A 367 -14.76 11.12 3.48
C LEU A 367 -15.71 11.10 2.30
N ASP A 368 -16.57 12.12 2.21
CA ASP A 368 -17.33 12.43 1.00
C ASP A 368 -16.80 13.76 0.45
N ILE A 369 -16.28 13.76 -0.77
CA ILE A 369 -15.66 14.94 -1.37
C ILE A 369 -16.63 16.12 -1.53
N ARG A 370 -17.94 15.86 -1.50
CA ARG A 370 -19.00 16.88 -1.58
C ARG A 370 -19.19 17.61 -0.25
N PHE A 371 -18.75 17.01 0.85
CA PHE A 371 -18.88 17.52 2.22
C PHE A 371 -17.49 17.56 2.87
N PRO A 372 -16.63 18.52 2.48
CA PRO A 372 -15.29 18.63 3.04
C PRO A 372 -15.29 18.90 4.54
N SER A 373 -14.12 18.74 5.16
CA SER A 373 -13.77 18.94 6.57
C SER A 373 -14.20 17.84 7.53
N THR A 374 -15.35 17.18 7.35
CA THR A 374 -15.85 16.18 8.31
C THR A 374 -16.00 14.79 7.67
N PRO A 375 -15.44 13.72 8.26
CA PRO A 375 -15.69 12.36 7.80
C PRO A 375 -17.18 11.99 7.86
N VAL A 376 -17.68 11.36 6.80
CA VAL A 376 -19.06 10.83 6.78
C VAL A 376 -19.18 9.52 7.54
N THR A 377 -18.09 8.76 7.63
CA THR A 377 -18.03 7.51 8.39
C THR A 377 -16.64 7.31 8.98
N GLU A 378 -16.57 6.74 10.17
CA GLU A 378 -15.33 6.32 10.81
C GLU A 378 -15.43 4.85 11.20
N LEU A 379 -14.44 4.06 10.77
CA LEU A 379 -14.25 2.69 11.22
C LEU A 379 -13.47 2.76 12.53
N VAL A 380 -14.19 2.84 13.65
CA VAL A 380 -13.61 3.14 14.97
C VAL A 380 -13.06 1.86 15.58
N LYS A 381 -11.82 1.93 16.09
CA LYS A 381 -11.09 0.76 16.62
C LYS A 381 -11.15 -0.41 15.64
N SER A 382 -10.92 -0.10 14.36
CA SER A 382 -10.87 -1.11 13.32
C SER A 382 -9.83 -2.17 13.68
N HIS A 383 -8.66 -1.74 14.14
CA HIS A 383 -7.57 -2.63 14.54
C HIS A 383 -7.20 -2.46 16.02
N ASN A 384 -6.50 -3.44 16.59
CA ASN A 384 -5.91 -3.37 17.94
C ASN A 384 -4.51 -2.74 17.95
N ALA A 385 -3.98 -2.40 16.78
CA ALA A 385 -2.75 -1.67 16.55
C ALA A 385 -2.89 -0.77 15.31
N SER A 386 -1.80 -0.17 14.83
CA SER A 386 -1.81 0.76 13.69
C SER A 386 -2.38 0.13 12.41
N VAL A 387 -3.20 0.89 11.68
CA VAL A 387 -3.63 0.53 10.32
C VAL A 387 -2.51 0.86 9.34
N ASN A 388 -2.20 -0.08 8.45
CA ASN A 388 -1.11 0.05 7.47
C ASN A 388 -1.61 0.14 6.03
N CYS A 389 -2.76 -0.46 5.73
CA CYS A 389 -3.27 -0.56 4.38
C CYS A 389 -4.80 -0.69 4.34
N ILE A 390 -5.37 -0.24 3.23
CA ILE A 390 -6.81 -0.25 2.94
C ILE A 390 -7.00 -0.64 1.47
N SER A 391 -8.10 -1.35 1.16
CA SER A 391 -8.51 -1.56 -0.23
C SER A 391 -10.03 -1.62 -0.38
N TRP A 392 -10.60 -0.78 -1.24
CA TRP A 392 -12.04 -0.84 -1.57
C TRP A 392 -12.37 -2.06 -2.41
N ALA A 393 -13.51 -2.69 -2.14
CA ALA A 393 -14.03 -3.75 -2.98
C ALA A 393 -14.39 -3.18 -4.38
N PRO A 394 -14.00 -3.86 -5.46
CA PRO A 394 -14.25 -3.38 -6.83
C PRO A 394 -15.69 -3.63 -7.29
N HIS A 395 -16.43 -4.50 -6.61
CA HIS A 395 -17.76 -4.98 -7.00
C HIS A 395 -18.89 -4.52 -6.08
N ASP A 396 -18.56 -3.92 -4.93
CA ASP A 396 -19.52 -3.42 -3.96
C ASP A 396 -19.04 -2.08 -3.37
N SER A 397 -19.83 -1.04 -3.59
CA SER A 397 -19.60 0.30 -3.06
C SER A 397 -19.55 0.40 -1.53
N GLY A 398 -20.16 -0.56 -0.82
CA GLY A 398 -20.21 -0.57 0.63
C GLY A 398 -19.03 -1.29 1.28
N GLN A 399 -18.23 -2.04 0.53
CA GLN A 399 -17.22 -2.92 1.11
C GLN A 399 -15.80 -2.38 1.01
N ILE A 400 -15.07 -2.48 2.10
CA ILE A 400 -13.65 -2.10 2.19
C ILE A 400 -12.93 -3.10 3.08
N CYS A 401 -11.69 -3.45 2.74
CA CYS A 401 -10.81 -4.20 3.60
C CYS A 401 -9.69 -3.34 4.18
N THR A 402 -9.25 -3.68 5.40
CA THR A 402 -8.21 -2.99 6.14
C THR A 402 -7.21 -4.00 6.69
N GLY A 403 -5.93 -3.62 6.80
CA GLY A 403 -4.88 -4.44 7.40
C GLY A 403 -3.96 -3.61 8.29
N GLY A 404 -3.43 -4.22 9.35
CA GLY A 404 -2.62 -3.50 10.35
C GLY A 404 -1.57 -4.35 11.09
N ASP A 405 -0.94 -3.70 12.07
CA ASP A 405 0.13 -4.26 12.92
C ASP A 405 -0.35 -5.35 13.88
N ASP A 406 -1.66 -5.51 14.05
CA ASP A 406 -2.26 -6.59 14.83
C ASP A 406 -2.33 -7.92 14.07
N SER A 407 -1.66 -7.99 12.92
CA SER A 407 -1.65 -9.13 12.00
C SER A 407 -3.04 -9.51 11.49
N GLN A 408 -4.01 -8.58 11.50
CA GLN A 408 -5.36 -8.85 11.03
C GLN A 408 -5.64 -8.21 9.67
N VAL A 409 -6.46 -8.90 8.87
CA VAL A 409 -7.20 -8.32 7.75
C VAL A 409 -8.68 -8.35 8.10
N LEU A 410 -9.34 -7.20 7.99
CA LEU A 410 -10.75 -7.05 8.31
C LEU A 410 -11.51 -6.56 7.09
N VAL A 411 -12.69 -7.14 6.84
CA VAL A 411 -13.60 -6.67 5.78
C VAL A 411 -14.79 -6.01 6.44
N TRP A 412 -15.16 -4.84 5.94
CA TRP A 412 -16.22 -3.99 6.47
C TRP A 412 -17.31 -3.82 5.44
N ASP A 413 -18.55 -3.68 5.90
CA ASP A 413 -19.67 -3.24 5.06
C ASP A 413 -20.31 -1.97 5.66
N LEU A 414 -20.15 -0.87 4.94
CA LEU A 414 -20.64 0.46 5.32
C LEU A 414 -22.17 0.56 5.31
N ASN A 415 -22.88 -0.38 4.67
CA ASN A 415 -24.33 -0.40 4.57
C ASN A 415 -24.99 -1.12 5.76
N LEU A 416 -24.29 -2.06 6.42
CA LEU A 416 -24.86 -2.79 7.56
C LEU A 416 -25.15 -1.88 8.76
N ALA A 417 -24.32 -0.86 8.98
CA ALA A 417 -24.55 0.11 10.04
C ALA A 417 -25.82 0.96 9.80
N ALA A 418 -26.21 1.19 8.55
CA ALA A 418 -27.45 1.92 8.23
C ALA A 418 -28.70 1.13 8.64
N ASN A 419 -28.68 -0.19 8.48
CA ASN A 419 -29.81 -1.07 8.77
C ASN A 419 -30.03 -1.33 10.27
N ASN A 420 -28.99 -1.18 11.10
CA ASN A 420 -29.09 -1.34 12.55
C ASN A 420 -29.55 -0.06 13.28
N SER A 421 -29.68 1.08 12.58
CA SER A 421 -30.34 2.27 13.11
C SER A 421 -31.88 2.12 13.11
N SER A 422 -32.41 1.23 13.96
CA SER A 422 -33.85 1.24 14.24
C SER A 422 -34.21 2.58 14.88
N PRO A 423 -35.24 3.31 14.39
CA PRO A 423 -35.71 4.49 15.09
C PRO A 423 -36.24 4.03 16.44
N THR A 424 -35.59 4.47 17.53
CA THR A 424 -36.14 4.34 18.87
C THR A 424 -37.47 5.09 18.90
N THR A 425 -38.56 4.34 18.74
CA THR A 425 -39.93 4.85 18.90
C THR A 425 -40.12 5.28 20.36
N SER A 426 -39.87 6.55 20.64
CA SER A 426 -40.51 7.24 21.75
C SER A 426 -41.93 7.60 21.30
N THR A 427 -42.88 6.73 21.65
CA THR A 427 -44.31 6.99 21.53
C THR A 427 -44.71 8.18 22.39
N THR A 428 -45.03 9.31 21.76
CA THR A 428 -46.10 10.22 22.21
C THR A 428 -46.75 10.94 21.02
N ASN A 429 -48.06 10.73 20.89
CA ASN A 429 -48.96 11.31 19.90
C ASN A 429 -48.95 12.86 19.87
N ARG A 430 -48.98 13.46 18.67
CA ARG A 430 -50.16 14.23 18.17
C ARG A 430 -49.95 14.89 16.78
N SER A 431 -50.93 14.61 15.91
CA SER A 431 -51.58 15.45 14.86
C SER A 431 -50.76 16.16 13.78
N SER A 432 -50.87 15.61 12.56
CA SER A 432 -51.19 16.27 11.27
C SER A 432 -50.89 17.76 11.07
N HIS A 433 -49.92 18.06 10.19
CA HIS A 433 -50.09 19.06 9.13
C HIS A 433 -49.11 18.84 7.96
N HIS A 434 -49.64 19.15 6.78
CA HIS A 434 -49.08 19.05 5.45
C HIS A 434 -47.96 20.08 5.23
N ARG A 435 -46.76 19.66 4.81
CA ARG A 435 -45.87 20.48 3.97
C ARG A 435 -44.77 19.65 3.30
N GLN A 436 -44.73 19.70 1.97
CA GLN A 436 -43.50 19.44 1.20
C GLN A 436 -42.45 20.45 1.66
N SER A 437 -41.32 19.94 2.14
CA SER A 437 -40.16 20.75 2.51
C SER A 437 -38.93 20.19 1.83
N TYR A 438 -38.37 21.01 0.93
CA TYR A 438 -37.01 20.97 0.43
C TYR A 438 -36.04 20.61 1.57
N HIS A 439 -35.20 19.60 1.36
CA HIS A 439 -34.18 19.16 2.32
C HIS A 439 -33.11 20.26 2.44
N ASN A 440 -33.25 21.09 3.47
CA ASN A 440 -32.22 21.99 3.96
C ASN A 440 -31.17 21.18 4.75
N GLY A 441 -29.92 21.62 4.69
CA GLY A 441 -28.74 20.90 5.17
C GLY A 441 -28.75 20.60 6.67
N HIS A 442 -29.18 19.39 7.02
CA HIS A 442 -28.76 18.76 8.25
C HIS A 442 -27.30 18.31 8.10
N PRO A 443 -26.42 18.58 9.08
CA PRO A 443 -25.11 17.93 9.10
C PRO A 443 -25.37 16.42 9.12
N GLN A 444 -24.86 15.71 8.10
CA GLN A 444 -24.90 14.26 8.12
C GLN A 444 -24.21 13.80 9.42
N MET A 445 -24.96 13.10 10.25
CA MET A 445 -24.44 12.59 11.51
C MET A 445 -23.33 11.59 11.16
N GLN A 446 -22.10 11.86 11.60
CA GLN A 446 -20.95 10.98 11.36
C GLN A 446 -21.30 9.57 11.82
N ARG A 447 -21.19 8.60 10.91
CA ARG A 447 -21.46 7.20 11.22
C ARG A 447 -20.22 6.57 11.84
N HIS A 448 -20.41 5.73 12.87
CA HIS A 448 -19.34 4.93 13.44
C HIS A 448 -19.66 3.46 13.24
N ILE A 449 -18.70 2.70 12.70
CA ILE A 449 -18.84 1.26 12.47
C ILE A 449 -17.73 0.58 13.27
N SER A 450 -18.10 -0.39 14.11
CA SER A 450 -17.19 -1.10 15.01
C SER A 450 -16.98 -2.56 14.65
N ASP A 451 -17.95 -3.17 13.95
CA ASP A 451 -17.96 -4.63 13.74
C ASP A 451 -17.66 -4.95 12.27
N PRO A 452 -16.55 -5.63 11.97
CA PRO A 452 -16.26 -6.12 10.63
C PRO A 452 -17.14 -7.34 10.29
N ILE A 453 -17.37 -7.56 9.00
CA ILE A 453 -18.13 -8.72 8.49
C ILE A 453 -17.27 -9.98 8.35
N LEU A 454 -15.96 -9.82 8.13
CA LEU A 454 -14.99 -10.90 8.06
C LEU A 454 -13.69 -10.47 8.74
N ALA A 455 -12.99 -11.45 9.32
CA ALA A 455 -11.69 -11.26 9.92
C ALA A 455 -10.76 -12.42 9.56
N TYR A 456 -9.53 -12.10 9.21
CA TYR A 456 -8.45 -13.04 8.93
C TYR A 456 -7.23 -12.67 9.78
N SER A 457 -6.50 -13.66 10.30
CA SER A 457 -5.29 -13.45 11.09
C SER A 457 -4.09 -14.09 10.39
N ALA A 458 -3.09 -13.28 10.09
CA ALA A 458 -1.82 -13.69 9.52
C ALA A 458 -0.78 -13.97 10.61
N GLU A 459 0.40 -14.42 10.20
CA GLU A 459 1.53 -14.72 11.10
C GLU A 459 2.32 -13.47 11.52
N SER A 460 2.11 -12.34 10.84
CA SER A 460 2.84 -11.08 11.05
C SER A 460 1.98 -9.90 10.59
N GLU A 461 2.43 -8.70 10.95
CA GLU A 461 1.89 -7.39 10.55
C GLU A 461 1.55 -7.34 9.05
N ILE A 462 0.35 -6.87 8.72
CA ILE A 462 -0.09 -6.73 7.33
C ILE A 462 0.45 -5.42 6.77
N ASN A 463 1.29 -5.50 5.75
CA ASN A 463 1.96 -4.33 5.16
C ASN A 463 1.40 -3.92 3.82
N SER A 464 0.78 -4.87 3.09
CA SER A 464 0.20 -4.61 1.79
C SER A 464 -1.08 -5.41 1.60
N LEU A 465 -2.08 -4.77 1.01
CA LEU A 465 -3.41 -5.29 0.84
C LEU A 465 -3.98 -4.77 -0.47
N CYS A 466 -4.50 -5.64 -1.32
CA CYS A 466 -5.14 -5.23 -2.56
C CYS A 466 -6.26 -6.17 -2.96
N TRP A 467 -7.43 -5.61 -3.25
CA TRP A 467 -8.55 -6.36 -3.81
C TRP A 467 -8.32 -6.62 -5.30
N ASN A 468 -8.53 -7.84 -5.77
CA ASN A 468 -8.40 -8.17 -7.17
C ASN A 468 -9.60 -7.61 -7.97
N GLN A 469 -9.33 -6.77 -8.96
CA GLN A 469 -10.35 -6.10 -9.77
C GLN A 469 -10.98 -7.02 -10.83
N GLY A 470 -10.22 -7.98 -11.36
CA GLY A 470 -10.71 -8.93 -12.37
C GLY A 470 -11.40 -10.15 -11.76
N LEU A 471 -10.93 -10.58 -10.59
CA LEU A 471 -11.42 -11.76 -9.87
C LEU A 471 -11.85 -11.33 -8.47
N THR A 472 -13.05 -10.77 -8.39
CA THR A 472 -13.49 -9.94 -7.26
C THR A 472 -13.71 -10.70 -5.95
N GLU A 473 -13.63 -12.03 -5.96
CA GLU A 473 -13.64 -12.83 -4.73
C GLU A 473 -12.25 -13.01 -4.10
N TRP A 474 -11.20 -12.39 -4.65
CA TRP A 474 -9.83 -12.54 -4.15
C TRP A 474 -9.24 -11.24 -3.62
N ILE A 475 -8.60 -11.36 -2.46
CA ILE A 475 -7.77 -10.32 -1.84
C ILE A 475 -6.32 -10.82 -1.80
N GLY A 476 -5.38 -9.95 -2.20
CA GLY A 476 -3.95 -10.17 -2.02
C GLY A 476 -3.52 -9.57 -0.68
N VAL A 477 -2.82 -10.37 0.13
CA VAL A 477 -2.35 -9.99 1.48
C VAL A 477 -0.86 -10.25 1.57
N GLY A 478 -0.09 -9.21 1.88
CA GLY A 478 1.37 -9.28 2.04
C GLY A 478 1.79 -8.98 3.47
N PHE A 479 2.58 -9.88 4.05
CA PHE A 479 3.16 -9.75 5.39
C PHE A 479 4.54 -10.41 5.44
N GLY A 480 5.55 -9.70 5.94
CA GLY A 480 6.94 -10.17 5.94
C GLY A 480 7.40 -10.67 4.56
N LYS A 481 7.68 -11.98 4.45
CA LYS A 481 8.08 -12.67 3.21
C LYS A 481 6.95 -13.51 2.59
N THR A 482 5.71 -13.28 2.98
CA THR A 482 4.59 -14.12 2.57
C THR A 482 3.57 -13.27 1.85
N VAL A 483 3.10 -13.79 0.72
CA VAL A 483 1.95 -13.25 -0.01
C VAL A 483 0.89 -14.32 -0.07
N GLN A 484 -0.34 -13.97 0.28
CA GLN A 484 -1.48 -14.86 0.19
C GLN A 484 -2.55 -14.27 -0.71
N ALA A 485 -3.10 -15.11 -1.58
CA ALA A 485 -4.38 -14.84 -2.22
C ALA A 485 -5.47 -15.49 -1.38
N LEU A 486 -6.26 -14.67 -0.70
CA LEU A 486 -7.38 -15.08 0.16
C LEU A 486 -8.69 -14.93 -0.61
N ARG A 487 -9.52 -15.97 -0.56
CA ARG A 487 -10.89 -15.88 -1.07
C ARG A 487 -11.81 -15.28 0.00
N VAL A 488 -12.65 -14.32 -0.38
CA VAL A 488 -13.60 -13.62 0.52
C VAL A 488 -15.05 -13.70 0.05
#